data_AF-A0A963BL67-F1
#
_entry.id   AF-A0A963BL67-F1
#
_cell.length_a   1.000
_cell.length_b   1.000
_cell.length_c   1.000
_cell.angle_alpha   90.00
_cell.angle_beta   90.00
_cell.angle_gamma   90.00
#
_symmetry.space_group_name_H-M   'P 1'
#
loop_
_entity.id
_entity.type
_entity.pdbx_description
1 polymer ?
#
loop_
_entity_poly.entity_id
_entity_poly.type
_entity_poly.pdbx_seq_one_letter_code
_entity_poly.pdbx_strand_id
1 'polypeptide(L)' 'RIGFGSTAVITGDITQVDLPRNQTSGLRHVMEVLRDVDGISFTLFKARDVVRHPLVQRIVAAYDRHEGETGGS' A
#
# COMPACT_ATOMS: atom_id res chain seq x y z
N ARG A 1 -15.10 -10.01 16.48
CA ARG A 1 -16.50 -10.29 16.07
C ARG A 1 -17.01 -9.06 15.33
N ILE A 2 -17.67 -9.27 14.19
CA ILE A 2 -18.32 -8.22 13.41
C ILE A 2 -19.83 -8.38 13.65
N GLY A 3 -20.53 -7.27 13.90
CA GLY A 3 -21.97 -7.29 14.23
C GLY A 3 -22.84 -7.40 12.98
N PHE A 4 -24.11 -7.80 13.16
CA PHE A 4 -25.07 -7.84 12.05
C PHE A 4 -25.23 -6.45 11.41
N GLY A 5 -25.18 -6.37 10.08
CA GLY A 5 -25.31 -5.12 9.33
C GLY A 5 -24.09 -4.18 9.39
N SER A 6 -22.96 -4.61 9.97
CA SER A 6 -21.75 -3.78 10.03
C SER A 6 -20.81 -4.02 8.85
N THR A 7 -20.09 -2.99 8.43
CA THR A 7 -19.04 -3.06 7.41
C THR A 7 -17.68 -2.99 8.08
N ALA A 8 -16.74 -3.83 7.65
CA ALA A 8 -15.35 -3.76 8.07
C ALA A 8 -14.47 -3.31 6.92
N VAL A 9 -13.48 -2.46 7.21
CA VAL A 9 -12.48 -2.00 6.25
C VAL A 9 -11.11 -2.35 6.78
N ILE A 10 -10.32 -3.04 5.96
CA ILE A 10 -8.92 -3.37 6.25
C ILE A 10 -8.06 -2.49 5.33
N THR A 11 -7.07 -1.82 5.91
CA THR A 11 -6.12 -0.97 5.18
C THR A 11 -4.70 -1.50 5.38
N GLY A 12 -3.83 -1.28 4.40
CA GLY A 12 -2.43 -1.69 4.46
C GLY A 12 -1.65 -1.29 3.22
N ASP A 13 -0.32 -1.33 3.32
CA ASP A 13 0.61 -1.08 2.21
C ASP A 13 1.17 -2.42 1.69
N ILE A 14 0.85 -2.77 0.44
CA ILE A 14 1.30 -4.01 -0.21
C ILE A 14 2.81 -4.04 -0.51
N THR A 15 3.47 -2.89 -0.49
CA THR A 15 4.92 -2.75 -0.72
C THR A 15 5.72 -3.01 0.54
N GLN A 16 5.12 -2.82 1.72
CA GLN A 16 5.76 -3.05 3.00
C GLN A 16 5.72 -4.55 3.36
N VAL A 17 6.86 -5.23 3.21
CA VAL A 17 7.04 -6.62 3.63
C VAL A 17 8.14 -6.68 4.67
N ASP A 18 7.75 -6.62 5.95
CA ASP A 18 8.65 -6.74 7.09
C ASP A 18 8.64 -8.17 7.64
N LEU A 19 8.92 -9.13 6.76
CA LEU A 19 8.89 -10.56 7.07
C LEU A 19 10.25 -11.20 6.77
N PRO A 20 10.63 -12.29 7.46
CA PRO A 20 11.79 -13.08 7.11
C PRO A 20 11.79 -13.49 5.65
N ARG A 21 13.00 -13.67 5.08
CA ARG A 21 13.16 -14.10 3.68
C ARG A 21 12.34 -15.37 3.41
N ASN A 22 11.74 -15.42 2.21
CA ASN A 22 10.86 -16.49 1.73
C ASN A 22 9.49 -16.61 2.43
N GLN A 23 9.07 -15.62 3.23
CA GLN A 23 7.70 -15.59 3.73
C GLN A 23 6.80 -14.73 2.84
N THR A 24 5.66 -15.30 2.44
CA THR A 24 4.64 -14.57 1.68
C THR A 24 3.95 -13.53 2.57
N SER A 25 3.78 -12.31 2.06
CA SER A 25 3.00 -11.27 2.73
C SER A 25 1.54 -11.72 2.93
N GLY A 26 1.05 -11.63 4.16
CA GLY A 26 -0.34 -11.96 4.49
C GLY A 26 -1.35 -11.10 3.73
N LEU A 27 -1.04 -9.82 3.49
CA LEU A 27 -1.90 -8.92 2.72
C LEU A 27 -2.00 -9.36 1.25
N ARG A 28 -0.86 -9.73 0.65
CA ARG A 28 -0.83 -10.28 -0.72
C ARG A 28 -1.59 -11.59 -0.81
N HIS A 29 -1.40 -12.48 0.17
CA HIS A 29 -2.05 -13.77 0.21
C HIS A 29 -3.57 -13.65 0.34
N VAL A 30 -4.07 -12.79 1.24
CA VAL A 30 -5.51 -12.53 1.39
C VAL A 30 -6.16 -12.02 0.11
N MET A 31 -5.48 -11.13 -0.62
CA MET A 31 -6.00 -10.62 -1.91
C MET A 31 -6.13 -11.71 -2.98
N GLU A 32 -5.32 -12.75 -2.93
CA GLU A 32 -5.42 -13.90 -3.82
C GLU A 32 -6.54 -14.84 -3.38
N VAL A 33 -6.55 -15.22 -2.10
CA VAL A 33 -7.49 -16.19 -1.52
C VAL A 33 -8.93 -15.68 -1.55
N LEU A 34 -9.16 -14.39 -1.32
CA LEU A 34 -10.50 -13.82 -1.19
C LEU A 34 -10.99 -13.09 -2.45
N ARG A 35 -10.28 -13.22 -3.59
CA ARG A 35 -10.58 -12.51 -4.83
C ARG A 35 -12.01 -12.76 -5.34
N ASP A 36 -12.49 -13.99 -5.22
CA ASP A 36 -13.76 -14.44 -5.78
C ASP A 36 -14.83 -14.64 -4.69
N VAL A 37 -14.65 -14.05 -3.51
CA VAL A 37 -15.62 -14.14 -2.41
C VAL A 37 -16.67 -13.05 -2.53
N ASP A 38 -17.92 -13.45 -2.73
CA ASP A 38 -19.06 -12.54 -2.78
C ASP A 38 -19.16 -11.68 -1.51
N GLY A 39 -19.37 -10.38 -1.71
CA GLY A 39 -19.47 -9.41 -0.62
C GLY A 39 -18.13 -8.84 -0.14
N ILE A 40 -17.00 -9.25 -0.72
CA ILE A 40 -15.68 -8.65 -0.49
C ILE A 40 -15.30 -7.80 -1.71
N SER A 41 -14.68 -6.65 -1.47
CA SER A 41 -14.19 -5.77 -2.54
C SER A 41 -12.81 -5.25 -2.21
N PHE A 42 -11.98 -5.10 -3.25
CA PHE A 42 -10.62 -4.60 -3.13
C PHE A 42 -10.47 -3.26 -3.83
N THR A 43 -9.97 -2.26 -3.11
CA THR A 43 -9.63 -0.94 -3.66
C THR A 43 -8.14 -0.71 -3.55
N LEU A 44 -7.46 -0.58 -4.68
CA LEU A 44 -6.03 -0.32 -4.76
C LEU A 44 -5.78 1.16 -5.10
N PHE A 45 -5.19 1.89 -4.16
CA PHE A 45 -4.79 3.27 -4.37
C PHE A 45 -3.44 3.34 -5.10
N LYS A 46 -3.34 4.26 -6.06
CA LYS A 46 -2.11 4.64 -6.74
C LYS A 46 -1.56 5.92 -6.11
N ALA A 47 -0.29 6.23 -6.39
CA ALA A 47 0.34 7.46 -5.91
C ALA A 47 -0.44 8.74 -6.24
N ARG A 48 -1.12 8.77 -7.39
CA ARG A 48 -1.99 9.88 -7.82
C ARG A 48 -3.26 10.06 -7.00
N ASP A 49 -3.69 9.01 -6.29
CA ASP A 49 -4.88 9.03 -5.45
C ASP A 49 -4.57 9.61 -4.05
N VAL A 50 -3.28 9.90 -3.77
CA VAL A 50 -2.82 10.48 -2.50
C VAL A 50 -2.70 12.00 -2.63
N VAL A 51 -3.60 12.73 -1.98
CA VAL A 51 -3.46 14.17 -1.81
C VAL A 51 -2.43 14.45 -0.72
N ARG A 52 -1.30 15.05 -1.10
CA ARG A 52 -0.25 15.49 -0.17
C ARG A 52 -0.25 17.01 -0.11
N HIS A 53 0.08 17.55 1.06
CA HIS A 53 0.30 18.98 1.19
C HIS A 53 1.41 19.43 0.21
N PRO A 54 1.27 20.56 -0.52
CA PRO A 54 2.24 20.99 -1.53
C PRO A 54 3.69 21.07 -1.00
N LEU A 55 3.87 21.45 0.27
CA LEU A 55 5.18 21.45 0.92
C LEU A 55 5.82 20.05 1.00
N VAL A 56 5.04 19.04 1.39
CA VAL A 56 5.52 17.65 1.51
C VAL A 56 5.94 17.13 0.14
N GLN A 57 5.17 17.42 -0.91
CA GLN A 57 5.54 17.04 -2.28
C GLN A 57 6.87 17.66 -2.72
N ARG A 58 7.08 18.95 -2.42
CA ARG A 58 8.33 19.66 -2.72
C ARG A 58 9.53 19.06 -1.97
N ILE A 59 9.33 18.65 -0.72
CA ILE A 59 10.38 17.99 0.08
C ILE A 59 10.74 16.64 -0.53
N VAL A 60 9.75 15.77 -0.79
CA VAL A 60 9.98 14.44 -1.40
C VAL A 60 10.71 14.57 -2.73
N ALA A 61 10.24 15.45 -3.62
CA ALA A 61 10.88 15.67 -4.92
C ALA A 61 12.33 16.18 -4.83
N ALA A 62 12.69 16.88 -3.74
CA ALA A 62 14.07 17.32 -3.53
C ALA A 62 14.99 16.14 -3.14
N TYR A 63 14.51 15.23 -2.30
CA TYR A 63 15.24 14.00 -1.96
C TYR A 63 15.36 13.05 -3.15
N ASP A 64 14.27 12.85 -3.92
CA ASP A 64 14.29 11.99 -5.11
C ASP A 64 15.35 12.44 -6.13
N ARG A 65 15.52 13.76 -6.33
CA ARG A 65 16.59 14.30 -7.19
C ARG A 65 17.98 14.03 -6.63
N HIS A 66 18.17 14.27 -5.33
CA HIS A 66 19.46 14.04 -4.68
C HIS A 66 19.89 12.56 -4.72
N GLU A 67 18.95 11.63 -4.48
CA GLU A 67 19.23 10.19 -4.56
C GLU A 67 19.48 9.72 -6.00
N GLY A 68 18.71 10.23 -6.98
CA GLY A 68 18.92 9.94 -8.40
C GLY A 68 20.27 10.44 -8.95
N GLU A 69 20.81 11.51 -8.39
CA GLU A 69 22.15 12.04 -8.71
C GLU A 69 23.28 11.21 -8.09
N THR A 70 23.02 10.48 -6.99
CA THR A 70 24.04 9.71 -6.25
C THR A 70 24.22 8.28 -6.79
N GLY A 71 23.23 7.70 -7.46
CA GLY A 71 23.28 6.34 -8.03
C GLY A 71 23.93 6.22 -9.42
N GLY A 72 24.54 7.29 -9.93
CA GLY A 72 25.09 7.39 -11.29
C GLY A 72 26.61 7.54 -11.40
N SER A 73 27.40 7.10 -10.40
CA SER A 73 28.87 7.06 -10.46
C SER A 73 29.40 5.65 -10.23
#